data_AF-A0A820P7C7-F1
#
_entry.id   AF-A0A820P7C7-F1
#
_cell.length_a   1.000
_cell.length_b   1.000
_cell.length_c   1.000
_cell.angle_alpha   90.00
_cell.angle_beta   90.00
_cell.angle_gamma   90.00
#
_symmetry.space_group_name_H-M   'P 1'
#
loop_
_entity.id
_entity.type
_entity.pdbx_description
1 polymer ?
#
loop_
_entity_poly.entity_id
_entity_poly.type
_entity_poly.pdbx_seq_one_letter_code
_entity_poly.pdbx_strand_id
1 'polypeptide(L)'
;GSTVYVGPGIYYETVTINVQGNSKDGYITFTGLASNNLPVISGKQAKTVSADGTLNLIYIQQKSYVRIMNFELMNLTSPDCAGARVVGGGTNIEFRNLLVHDIRGGGESGGAIAISAYNKDKTTSLSQLVVDNCTLHDCEPAWSEALTFSGNIQ
;
A
#
# COMPACT_ATOMS: atom_id res chain seq x y z
N GLY A 1 14.86 14.74 0.27
CA GLY A 1 13.57 14.07 0.08
C GLY A 1 12.95 14.70 -1.13
N SER A 2 12.10 13.96 -1.83
CA SER A 2 11.49 14.44 -3.07
C SER A 2 9.99 14.24 -2.98
N THR A 3 9.22 15.13 -3.60
CA THR A 3 7.77 15.01 -3.68
C THR A 3 7.36 14.84 -5.13
N VAL A 4 6.57 13.82 -5.41
CA VAL A 4 5.93 13.55 -6.69
C VAL A 4 4.46 13.87 -6.54
N TYR A 5 4.00 14.88 -7.29
CA TYR A 5 2.60 15.23 -7.38
C TYR A 5 1.95 14.45 -8.51
N VAL A 6 0.91 13.68 -8.20
CA VAL A 6 0.15 12.89 -9.18
C VAL A 6 -1.12 13.66 -9.52
N GLY A 7 -1.33 13.89 -10.82
CA GLY A 7 -2.52 14.58 -11.32
C GLY A 7 -3.79 13.74 -11.10
N PRO A 8 -4.98 14.37 -11.13
CA PRO A 8 -6.23 13.63 -11.05
C PRO A 8 -6.42 12.73 -12.27
N GLY A 9 -7.10 11.60 -12.07
CA GLY A 9 -7.37 10.63 -13.13
C GLY A 9 -7.46 9.21 -12.59
N ILE A 10 -7.90 8.29 -13.46
CA ILE A 10 -7.91 6.85 -13.15
C ILE A 10 -6.71 6.21 -13.84
N TYR A 11 -5.84 5.61 -13.04
CA TYR A 11 -4.69 4.83 -13.45
C TYR A 11 -5.03 3.34 -13.30
N TYR A 12 -4.77 2.55 -14.32
CA TYR A 12 -5.07 1.10 -14.31
C TYR A 12 -3.82 0.25 -14.02
N GLU A 13 -2.68 0.91 -13.85
CA GLU A 13 -1.39 0.34 -13.53
C GLU A 13 -1.23 0.13 -12.02
N THR A 14 -0.63 -1.00 -11.64
CA THR A 14 -0.11 -1.21 -10.29
C THR A 14 1.23 -0.49 -10.12
N VAL A 15 1.54 -0.05 -8.91
CA VAL A 15 2.74 0.73 -8.60
C VAL A 15 3.65 -0.03 -7.64
N THR A 16 4.91 -0.23 -8.04
CA THR A 16 5.98 -0.71 -7.16
C THR A 16 6.90 0.45 -6.79
N ILE A 17 7.04 0.71 -5.49
CA ILE A 17 7.94 1.75 -4.98
C ILE A 17 9.36 1.21 -4.90
N ASN A 18 10.18 1.58 -5.89
CA ASN A 18 11.58 1.16 -5.98
C ASN A 18 12.58 2.16 -5.40
N VAL A 19 12.11 3.34 -4.98
CA VAL A 19 12.92 4.42 -4.40
C VAL A 19 12.68 4.54 -2.90
N GLN A 20 13.58 5.22 -2.20
CA GLN A 20 13.47 5.45 -0.76
C GLN A 20 14.16 6.76 -0.36
N GLY A 21 13.75 7.31 0.77
CA GLY A 21 14.41 8.44 1.40
C GLY A 21 15.50 8.00 2.38
N ASN A 22 15.89 8.90 3.27
CA ASN A 22 16.79 8.61 4.39
C ASN A 22 16.60 9.65 5.51
N SER A 23 17.30 9.48 6.64
CA SER A 23 17.21 10.37 7.80
C SER A 23 17.71 11.80 7.55
N LYS A 24 18.64 11.98 6.61
CA LYS A 24 19.21 13.29 6.28
C LYS A 24 18.32 14.07 5.33
N ASP A 25 17.86 13.40 4.28
CA ASP A 25 17.09 14.01 3.20
C ASP A 25 15.58 13.97 3.47
N GLY A 26 15.11 13.09 4.36
CA GLY A 26 13.70 12.87 4.66
C GLY A 26 13.00 11.99 3.63
N TYR A 27 11.67 12.03 3.64
CA TYR A 27 10.80 11.15 2.86
C TYR A 27 10.90 11.36 1.34
N ILE A 28 10.72 10.28 0.58
CA ILE A 28 10.16 10.35 -0.76
C ILE A 28 8.64 10.29 -0.61
N THR A 29 7.96 11.36 -1.03
CA THR A 29 6.51 11.51 -0.93
C THR A 29 5.86 11.39 -2.29
N PHE A 30 4.89 10.50 -2.42
CA PHE A 30 3.96 10.45 -3.55
C PHE A 30 2.62 10.97 -3.06
N THR A 31 2.07 11.97 -3.73
CA THR A 31 0.83 12.62 -3.27
C THR A 31 -0.06 13.08 -4.40
N GLY A 32 -1.36 12.83 -4.27
CA GLY A 32 -2.38 13.56 -5.02
C GLY A 32 -2.56 14.99 -4.50
N LEU A 33 -3.11 15.87 -5.35
CA LEU A 33 -3.54 17.19 -4.88
C LEU A 33 -4.70 17.01 -3.91
N ALA A 34 -4.55 17.49 -2.66
CA ALA A 34 -5.56 17.42 -1.61
C ALA A 34 -6.81 18.23 -2.00
N SER A 35 -7.69 17.58 -2.75
CA SER A 35 -8.90 18.13 -3.37
C SER A 35 -9.91 17.01 -3.54
N ASN A 36 -11.15 17.33 -3.92
CA ASN A 36 -12.21 16.32 -4.14
C ASN A 36 -11.94 15.40 -5.34
N ASN A 37 -10.83 15.56 -6.07
CA ASN A 37 -10.50 14.79 -7.24
C ASN A 37 -9.15 14.08 -7.02
N LEU A 38 -9.16 13.05 -6.18
CA LEU A 38 -7.97 12.26 -5.89
C LEU A 38 -7.52 11.49 -7.15
N PRO A 39 -6.21 11.30 -7.36
CA PRO A 39 -5.72 10.26 -8.26
C PRO A 39 -6.23 8.90 -7.79
N VAL A 40 -6.81 8.14 -8.72
CA VAL A 40 -7.34 6.81 -8.47
C VAL A 40 -6.42 5.75 -9.07
N ILE A 41 -5.95 4.81 -8.25
CA ILE A 41 -5.31 3.59 -8.75
C ILE A 41 -6.37 2.48 -8.73
N SER A 42 -6.76 2.00 -9.91
CA SER A 42 -7.82 1.02 -10.08
C SER A 42 -7.30 -0.35 -10.48
N GLY A 43 -7.67 -1.37 -9.72
CA GLY A 43 -7.35 -2.77 -9.98
C GLY A 43 -8.11 -3.43 -11.12
N LYS A 44 -9.05 -2.72 -11.78
CA LYS A 44 -9.96 -3.29 -12.79
C LYS A 44 -9.24 -3.97 -13.96
N GLN A 45 -8.01 -3.54 -14.27
CA GLN A 45 -7.17 -4.14 -15.31
C GLN A 45 -5.81 -4.60 -14.79
N ALA A 46 -5.63 -4.67 -13.47
CA ALA A 46 -4.37 -5.03 -12.87
C ALA A 46 -4.01 -6.50 -13.20
N LYS A 47 -2.84 -6.67 -13.81
CA LYS A 47 -2.28 -7.99 -14.18
C LYS A 47 -0.86 -8.19 -13.68
N THR A 48 -0.19 -7.11 -13.26
CA THR A 48 1.21 -7.13 -12.87
C THR A 48 1.34 -7.56 -11.42
N VAL A 49 1.84 -8.77 -11.22
CA VAL A 49 2.09 -9.35 -9.91
C VAL A 49 3.33 -8.72 -9.28
N SER A 50 3.27 -8.42 -7.98
CA SER A 50 4.39 -7.90 -7.19
C SER A 50 5.44 -8.97 -6.90
N ALA A 51 6.59 -8.58 -6.38
CA ALA A 51 7.71 -9.49 -6.11
C ALA A 51 7.40 -10.58 -5.05
N ASP A 52 6.36 -10.39 -4.23
CA ASP A 52 5.88 -11.40 -3.27
C ASP A 52 4.90 -12.41 -3.87
N GLY A 53 4.63 -12.34 -5.18
CA GLY A 53 3.70 -13.23 -5.88
C GLY A 53 2.23 -12.83 -5.76
N THR A 54 1.93 -11.66 -5.19
CA THR A 54 0.55 -11.18 -5.00
C THR A 54 0.24 -9.95 -5.88
N LEU A 55 -1.04 -9.72 -6.15
CA LEU A 55 -1.47 -8.56 -6.91
C LEU A 55 -1.71 -7.37 -5.96
N ASN A 56 -0.99 -6.26 -6.10
CA ASN A 56 -1.14 -5.11 -5.21
C ASN A 56 -1.23 -3.82 -6.01
N LEU A 57 -2.10 -2.88 -5.61
CA LEU A 57 -2.16 -1.57 -6.27
C LEU A 57 -0.92 -0.73 -5.95
N ILE A 58 -0.48 -0.76 -4.69
CA ILE A 58 0.79 -0.19 -4.23
C ILE A 58 1.61 -1.26 -3.51
N TYR A 59 2.84 -1.45 -3.94
CA TYR A 59 3.77 -2.41 -3.35
C TYR A 59 5.07 -1.75 -2.92
N ILE A 60 5.47 -1.99 -1.67
CA ILE A 60 6.71 -1.49 -1.08
C ILE A 60 7.47 -2.68 -0.48
N GLN A 61 8.68 -2.95 -0.98
CA GLN A 61 9.50 -4.03 -0.45
C GLN A 61 10.85 -3.50 0.04
N GLN A 62 11.13 -3.72 1.32
CA GLN A 62 12.42 -3.38 1.95
C GLN A 62 12.86 -1.94 1.67
N LYS A 63 11.96 -0.97 1.94
CA LYS A 63 12.22 0.47 1.77
C LYS A 63 12.08 1.20 3.09
N SER A 64 12.57 2.44 3.12
CA SER A 64 12.43 3.33 4.28
C SER A 64 12.14 4.77 3.84
N TYR A 65 11.58 5.60 4.72
CA TYR A 65 11.30 7.01 4.44
C TYR A 65 10.46 7.17 3.16
N VAL A 66 9.34 6.46 3.10
CA VAL A 66 8.37 6.53 1.99
C VAL A 66 7.03 7.02 2.54
N ARG A 67 6.44 8.01 1.89
CA ARG A 67 5.11 8.52 2.24
C ARG A 67 4.20 8.46 1.01
N ILE A 68 3.06 7.81 1.15
CA ILE A 68 2.01 7.74 0.14
C ILE A 68 0.79 8.44 0.72
N MET A 69 0.25 9.43 0.03
CA MET A 69 -0.89 10.19 0.56
C MET A 69 -1.86 10.74 -0.47
N ASN A 70 -3.11 10.97 -0.08
CA ASN A 70 -4.16 11.54 -0.95
C ASN A 70 -4.36 10.73 -2.25
N PHE A 71 -4.60 9.43 -2.13
CA PHE A 71 -4.99 8.57 -3.25
C PHE A 71 -6.29 7.84 -2.94
N GLU A 72 -7.02 7.50 -3.99
CA GLU A 72 -8.06 6.48 -3.96
C GLU A 72 -7.50 5.18 -4.54
N LEU A 73 -7.70 4.06 -3.85
CA LEU A 73 -7.25 2.72 -4.24
C LEU A 73 -8.48 1.82 -4.30
N MET A 74 -8.84 1.32 -5.49
CA MET A 74 -10.11 0.59 -5.62
C MET A 74 -10.16 -0.50 -6.68
N ASN A 75 -11.22 -1.31 -6.64
CA ASN A 75 -11.61 -2.29 -7.66
C ASN A 75 -10.54 -3.36 -7.93
N LEU A 76 -9.95 -3.92 -6.88
CA LEU A 76 -8.99 -5.02 -7.01
C LEU A 76 -9.61 -6.33 -6.56
N THR A 77 -9.68 -7.33 -7.46
CA THR A 77 -10.20 -8.66 -7.14
C THR A 77 -9.16 -9.74 -7.44
N SER A 78 -8.70 -10.46 -6.42
CA SER A 78 -7.78 -11.61 -6.55
C SER A 78 -7.76 -12.44 -5.26
N PRO A 79 -7.49 -13.77 -5.30
CA PRO A 79 -7.46 -14.61 -4.09
C PRO A 79 -6.50 -14.11 -2.99
N ASP A 80 -5.35 -13.55 -3.39
CA ASP A 80 -4.42 -12.84 -2.51
C ASP A 80 -4.06 -11.50 -3.17
N CYS A 81 -4.41 -10.40 -2.51
CA CYS A 81 -4.17 -9.06 -3.03
C CYS A 81 -4.12 -8.01 -1.93
N ALA A 82 -3.66 -6.80 -2.29
CA ALA A 82 -3.87 -5.66 -1.42
C ALA A 82 -4.04 -4.33 -2.15
N GLY A 83 -4.73 -3.39 -1.50
CA GLY A 83 -4.69 -1.99 -1.91
C GLY A 83 -3.27 -1.44 -1.77
N ALA A 84 -2.70 -1.50 -0.56
CA ALA A 84 -1.30 -1.19 -0.32
C ALA A 84 -0.63 -2.27 0.52
N ARG A 85 0.56 -2.74 0.10
CA ARG A 85 1.31 -3.79 0.79
C ARG A 85 2.76 -3.40 1.03
N VAL A 86 3.21 -3.61 2.27
CA VAL A 86 4.61 -3.46 2.69
C VAL A 86 5.19 -4.82 3.06
N VAL A 87 6.35 -5.17 2.50
CA VAL A 87 7.02 -6.45 2.78
C VAL A 87 8.47 -6.25 3.19
N GLY A 88 8.85 -6.90 4.30
CA GLY A 88 10.22 -6.92 4.81
C GLY A 88 10.56 -5.76 5.75
N GLY A 89 11.81 -5.72 6.20
CA GLY A 89 12.30 -4.70 7.12
C GLY A 89 12.38 -3.29 6.50
N GLY A 90 12.41 -2.27 7.35
CA GLY A 90 12.41 -0.87 6.93
C GLY A 90 12.02 0.06 8.07
N THR A 91 12.04 1.36 7.83
CA THR A 91 11.58 2.34 8.82
C THR A 91 10.93 3.55 8.16
N ASN A 92 10.07 4.27 8.89
CA ASN A 92 9.45 5.51 8.43
C ASN A 92 8.65 5.31 7.12
N ILE A 93 7.64 4.43 7.17
CA ILE A 93 6.69 4.27 6.07
C ILE A 93 5.35 4.87 6.50
N GLU A 94 4.76 5.69 5.65
CA GLU A 94 3.50 6.37 5.97
C GLU A 94 2.48 6.22 4.83
N PHE A 95 1.28 5.80 5.21
CA PHE A 95 0.07 5.90 4.41
C PHE A 95 -0.84 6.93 5.06
N ARG A 96 -1.17 8.02 4.35
CA ARG A 96 -2.01 9.10 4.89
C ARG A 96 -3.14 9.50 3.97
N ASN A 97 -4.33 9.75 4.50
CA ASN A 97 -5.46 10.23 3.69
C ASN A 97 -5.73 9.34 2.47
N LEU A 98 -5.63 8.02 2.63
CA LEU A 98 -5.99 7.09 1.57
C LEU A 98 -7.47 6.75 1.68
N LEU A 99 -8.16 6.75 0.55
CA LEU A 99 -9.48 6.14 0.40
C LEU A 99 -9.28 4.77 -0.24
N VAL A 100 -9.58 3.69 0.47
CA VAL A 100 -9.39 2.33 -0.03
C VAL A 100 -10.70 1.56 0.06
N HIS A 101 -11.19 1.05 -1.07
CA HIS A 101 -12.44 0.31 -1.11
C HIS A 101 -12.49 -0.69 -2.25
N ASP A 102 -13.50 -1.56 -2.26
CA ASP A 102 -13.70 -2.56 -3.32
C ASP A 102 -12.47 -3.46 -3.53
N ILE A 103 -11.73 -3.76 -2.44
CA ILE A 103 -10.66 -4.75 -2.42
C ILE A 103 -11.28 -6.08 -2.02
N ARG A 104 -11.41 -6.98 -3.00
CA ARG A 104 -12.19 -8.21 -2.87
C ARG A 104 -11.37 -9.44 -3.23
N GLY A 105 -11.79 -10.58 -2.72
CA GLY A 105 -11.12 -11.84 -2.98
C GLY A 105 -11.29 -12.81 -1.82
N GLY A 106 -10.31 -13.68 -1.66
CA GLY A 106 -10.35 -14.72 -0.65
C GLY A 106 -10.21 -16.13 -1.21
N GLY A 107 -9.31 -16.88 -0.59
CA GLY A 107 -9.10 -18.32 -0.79
C GLY A 107 -8.35 -18.88 0.41
N GLU A 108 -8.34 -20.22 0.60
CA GLU A 108 -7.84 -20.87 1.84
C GLU A 108 -6.41 -20.48 2.24
N SER A 109 -5.66 -19.93 1.29
CA SER A 109 -4.26 -19.55 1.41
C SER A 109 -3.99 -18.04 1.24
N GLY A 110 -4.99 -17.16 1.18
CA GLY A 110 -4.80 -15.73 0.90
C GLY A 110 -5.94 -14.82 1.35
N GLY A 111 -5.68 -13.50 1.33
CA GLY A 111 -6.67 -12.48 1.70
C GLY A 111 -6.59 -11.25 0.80
N ALA A 112 -7.72 -10.56 0.65
CA ALA A 112 -7.84 -9.32 -0.10
C ALA A 112 -7.81 -8.11 0.85
N ILE A 113 -6.61 -7.66 1.21
CA ILE A 113 -6.41 -6.75 2.36
C ILE A 113 -6.32 -5.30 1.88
N ALA A 114 -7.01 -4.35 2.52
CA ALA A 114 -6.96 -2.95 2.08
C ALA A 114 -5.54 -2.36 2.26
N ILE A 115 -4.98 -2.46 3.47
CA ILE A 115 -3.59 -2.11 3.76
C ILE A 115 -2.95 -3.24 4.58
N SER A 116 -1.83 -3.78 4.10
CA SER A 116 -1.09 -4.81 4.80
C SER A 116 0.39 -4.46 4.95
N ALA A 117 0.96 -4.88 6.08
CA ALA A 117 2.40 -4.87 6.27
C ALA A 117 2.84 -6.15 6.96
N TYR A 118 3.90 -6.78 6.47
CA TYR A 118 4.50 -7.90 7.18
C TYR A 118 5.99 -8.01 6.98
N ASN A 119 6.65 -8.54 8.01
CA ASN A 119 8.06 -8.83 7.96
C ASN A 119 8.35 -10.18 8.63
N LYS A 120 8.81 -11.15 7.82
CA LYS A 120 9.13 -12.51 8.28
C LYS A 120 10.57 -12.63 8.80
N ASP A 121 11.41 -11.63 8.59
CA ASP A 121 12.80 -11.62 9.04
C ASP A 121 12.88 -11.39 10.57
N LYS A 122 13.68 -12.20 11.25
CA LYS A 122 13.91 -12.11 12.70
C LYS A 122 14.98 -11.09 13.08
N THR A 123 15.80 -10.66 12.13
CA THR A 123 16.99 -9.83 12.35
C THR A 123 16.79 -8.37 11.95
N THR A 124 15.93 -8.12 10.97
CA THR A 124 15.53 -6.78 10.56
C THR A 124 14.08 -6.55 10.97
N SER A 125 13.73 -5.35 11.45
CA SER A 125 12.35 -4.98 11.80
C SER A 125 11.77 -4.02 10.76
N LEU A 126 10.45 -4.02 10.62
CA LEU A 126 9.71 -2.91 10.03
C LEU A 126 9.26 -2.00 11.18
N SER A 127 9.80 -0.78 11.25
CA SER A 127 9.50 0.14 12.36
C SER A 127 8.86 1.43 11.89
N GLN A 128 8.15 2.13 12.78
CA GLN A 128 7.61 3.46 12.48
C GLN A 128 6.71 3.46 11.23
N LEU A 129 5.81 2.47 11.14
CA LEU A 129 4.74 2.41 10.15
C LEU A 129 3.56 3.26 10.65
N VAL A 130 3.12 4.23 9.84
CA VAL A 130 1.97 5.08 10.15
C VAL A 130 0.87 4.84 9.12
N VAL A 131 -0.34 4.56 9.60
CA VAL A 131 -1.58 4.61 8.81
C VAL A 131 -2.48 5.64 9.49
N ASP A 132 -2.66 6.78 8.85
CA ASP A 132 -3.30 7.95 9.47
C ASP A 132 -4.35 8.56 8.55
N ASN A 133 -5.54 8.84 9.10
CA ASN A 133 -6.67 9.40 8.39
C ASN A 133 -7.03 8.67 7.07
N CYS A 134 -6.79 7.36 7.02
CA CYS A 134 -7.23 6.50 5.91
C CYS A 134 -8.66 6.01 6.16
N THR A 135 -9.48 5.97 5.12
CA THR A 135 -10.81 5.37 5.15
C THR A 135 -10.79 4.08 4.37
N LEU A 136 -11.13 2.98 5.04
CA LEU A 136 -11.19 1.64 4.46
C LEU A 136 -12.65 1.16 4.54
N HIS A 137 -13.30 0.91 3.40
CA HIS A 137 -14.70 0.48 3.37
C HIS A 137 -14.98 -0.46 2.19
N ASP A 138 -16.06 -1.24 2.24
CA ASP A 138 -16.48 -2.13 1.15
C ASP A 138 -15.39 -3.10 0.65
N CYS A 139 -14.50 -3.54 1.55
CA CYS A 139 -13.50 -4.57 1.30
C CYS A 139 -14.01 -5.93 1.79
N GLU A 140 -13.58 -7.00 1.12
CA GLU A 140 -13.90 -8.39 1.46
C GLU A 140 -12.60 -9.16 1.74
N PRO A 141 -11.96 -8.98 2.91
CA PRO A 141 -10.63 -9.51 3.22
C PRO A 141 -10.58 -11.02 3.46
N ALA A 142 -11.71 -11.72 3.29
CA ALA A 142 -11.88 -13.15 3.58
C ALA A 142 -11.54 -13.49 5.05
N TRP A 143 -10.61 -14.41 5.30
CA TRP A 143 -10.16 -14.75 6.66
C TRP A 143 -9.19 -13.72 7.27
N SER A 144 -8.84 -12.66 6.55
CA SER A 144 -8.01 -11.56 7.06
C SER A 144 -8.86 -10.38 7.54
N GLU A 145 -8.21 -9.35 8.09
CA GLU A 145 -8.81 -8.04 8.33
C GLU A 145 -8.53 -7.07 7.17
N ALA A 146 -9.29 -5.98 7.10
CA ALA A 146 -9.04 -4.92 6.11
C ALA A 146 -7.71 -4.17 6.36
N LEU A 147 -7.21 -4.20 7.59
CA LEU A 147 -5.93 -3.63 8.01
C LEU A 147 -5.18 -4.70 8.81
N THR A 148 -4.05 -5.20 8.29
CA THR A 148 -3.31 -6.29 8.92
C THR A 148 -1.82 -5.99 9.00
N PHE A 149 -1.25 -6.08 10.20
CA PHE A 149 0.19 -5.97 10.45
C PHE A 149 0.68 -7.25 11.14
N SER A 150 1.73 -7.90 10.61
CA SER A 150 2.23 -9.14 11.20
C SER A 150 3.75 -9.33 11.11
N GLY A 151 4.29 -10.17 12.02
CA GLY A 151 5.71 -10.49 12.08
C GLY A 151 6.52 -9.46 12.87
N ASN A 152 7.79 -9.23 12.47
CA ASN A 152 8.71 -8.34 13.17
C ASN A 152 8.44 -6.86 12.81
N ILE A 153 7.39 -6.31 13.44
CA ILE A 153 6.94 -4.93 13.31
C ILE A 153 7.02 -4.23 14.68
N GLN A 154 7.51 -2.99 14.72
CA GLN A 154 7.79 -2.23 15.96
C GLN A 154 7.34 -0.77 15.90
#